data_AF-A0A372Q2V6-F1
#
_entry.id   AF-A0A372Q2V6-F1
#
_cell.length_a   1.000
_cell.length_b   1.000
_cell.length_c   1.000
_cell.angle_alpha   90.00
_cell.angle_beta   90.00
_cell.angle_gamma   90.00
#
_symmetry.space_group_name_H-M   'P 1'
#
loop_
_entity.id
_entity.type
_entity.pdbx_description
1 polymer ?
#
loop_
_entity_poly.entity_id
_entity_poly.type
_entity_poly.pdbx_seq_one_letter_code
_entity_poly.pdbx_strand_id
1 'polypeptide(L)'
;ILHVADCIKYCGPCWSYWQFPMERVCGIFKPLIKSRINPYSNLANTLTLLQQFYLLQFFSISKSIFKKTSPRVWNSKKVFGDIEGYDEEFYWFSIQYSLSKQE
;
A
#
# COMPACT_ATOMS: atom_id res chain seq x y z
N ILE A 1 -9.19 -20.07 9.94
CA ILE A 1 -9.09 -20.57 11.35
C ILE A 1 -8.77 -22.08 11.40
N LEU A 2 -8.99 -22.84 10.33
CA LEU A 2 -8.80 -24.31 10.30
C LEU A 2 -7.39 -24.81 10.70
N HIS A 3 -6.33 -24.07 10.39
CA HIS A 3 -4.94 -24.50 10.65
C HIS A 3 -4.42 -24.22 12.07
N VAL A 4 -5.19 -23.52 12.92
CA VAL A 4 -4.71 -23.10 14.24
C VAL A 4 -4.43 -24.32 15.13
N ALA A 5 -5.26 -25.37 15.06
CA ALA A 5 -5.07 -26.60 15.82
C ALA A 5 -3.81 -27.35 15.40
N ASP A 6 -3.55 -27.46 14.09
CA ASP A 6 -2.34 -28.07 13.56
C ASP A 6 -1.10 -27.28 14.01
N CYS A 7 -1.13 -25.96 13.89
CA CYS A 7 -0.04 -25.09 14.34
C CYS A 7 0.25 -25.27 15.84
N ILE A 8 -0.76 -25.38 16.70
CA ILE A 8 -0.56 -25.60 18.14
C ILE A 8 0.07 -26.98 18.41
N LYS A 9 -0.29 -28.01 17.64
CA LYS A 9 0.27 -29.35 17.77
C LYS A 9 1.75 -29.41 17.33
N TYR A 10 2.10 -28.69 16.26
CA TYR A 10 3.48 -28.66 15.74
C TYR A 10 4.40 -27.70 16.49
N CYS A 11 3.92 -26.50 16.83
CA CYS A 11 4.72 -25.43 17.43
C CYS A 11 4.61 -25.37 18.96
N GLY A 12 3.68 -26.12 19.55
CA GLY A 12 3.37 -26.08 20.97
C GLY A 12 2.34 -25.00 21.34
N PRO A 13 2.06 -24.84 22.64
CA PRO A 13 1.11 -23.84 23.12
C PRO A 13 1.47 -22.45 22.61
N CYS A 14 0.46 -21.75 22.09
CA CYS A 14 0.61 -20.42 21.49
C CYS A 14 1.43 -19.48 22.40
N TRP A 15 1.13 -19.44 23.70
CA TRP A 15 1.84 -18.58 24.65
C TRP A 15 3.34 -18.87 24.77
N SER A 16 3.76 -20.14 24.70
CA SER A 16 5.17 -20.54 24.76
C SER A 16 5.89 -20.29 23.43
N TYR A 17 5.21 -20.53 22.31
CA TYR A 17 5.79 -20.35 20.98
C TYR A 17 6.02 -18.87 20.64
N TRP A 18 5.06 -18.00 20.97
CA TRP A 18 5.15 -16.57 20.64
C TRP A 18 6.04 -15.77 21.59
N GLN A 19 6.35 -16.29 22.78
CA GLN A 19 7.14 -15.55 23.77
C GLN A 19 8.53 -15.18 23.23
N PHE A 20 9.27 -16.15 22.72
CA PHE A 20 10.63 -15.92 22.22
C PHE A 20 10.72 -14.96 21.01
N PRO A 21 9.91 -15.08 19.94
CA PRO A 21 9.93 -14.12 18.85
C PRO A 21 9.47 -12.72 19.31
N MET A 22 8.50 -12.61 20.23
CA MET A 22 8.10 -11.32 20.77
C MET A 22 9.21 -10.65 21.59
N GLU A 23 9.90 -11.39 22.45
CA GLU A 23 11.05 -10.89 23.20
C GLU A 23 12.17 -10.40 22.27
N ARG A 24 12.46 -11.16 21.21
CA ARG A 24 13.43 -10.76 20.19
C ARG A 24 13.02 -9.47 19.48
N VAL A 25 11.76 -9.36 19.05
CA VAL A 25 11.23 -8.16 18.38
C VAL A 25 11.29 -6.95 19.31
N CYS A 26 10.88 -7.10 20.57
CA CYS A 26 11.01 -6.06 21.59
C CYS A 26 12.48 -5.66 21.82
N GLY A 27 13.39 -6.63 21.82
CA GLY A 27 14.84 -6.40 21.90
C GLY A 27 15.37 -5.55 20.74
N ILE A 28 14.87 -5.78 19.52
CA ILE A 28 15.20 -4.99 18.33
C ILE A 28 14.62 -3.57 18.46
N PHE A 29 13.39 -3.41 18.95
CA PHE A 29 12.77 -2.08 19.05
C PHE A 29 13.40 -1.18 20.12
N LYS A 30 13.89 -1.73 21.23
CA LYS A 30 14.53 -0.96 22.31
C LYS A 30 15.58 0.07 21.81
N PRO A 31 16.58 -0.29 20.99
CA PRO A 31 17.55 0.67 20.45
C PRO A 31 16.99 1.62 19.38
N LEU A 32 15.85 1.32 18.76
CA LEU A 32 15.21 2.20 17.78
C LEU A 32 14.49 3.39 18.44
N ILE A 33 14.06 3.23 19.70
CA ILE A 33 13.37 4.27 20.47
C ILE A 33 14.43 5.24 21.04
N LYS A 34 14.72 6.31 20.31
CA LYS A 34 15.70 7.33 20.70
C LYS A 34 15.11 8.43 21.56
N SER A 35 13.81 8.69 21.45
CA SER A 35 13.11 9.73 22.22
C SER A 35 12.51 9.18 23.52
N ARG A 36 12.75 9.89 24.63
CA ARG A 36 12.13 9.58 25.94
C ARG A 36 10.79 10.27 26.18
N ILE A 37 10.52 11.37 25.47
CA ILE A 37 9.31 12.19 25.65
C ILE A 37 8.15 11.61 24.86
N ASN A 38 8.39 11.21 23.61
CA ASN A 38 7.35 10.65 22.75
C ASN A 38 7.86 9.39 22.02
N PRO A 39 7.97 8.26 22.73
CA PRO A 39 8.65 7.07 22.24
C PRO A 39 7.93 6.42 21.06
N TYR A 40 6.60 6.40 21.07
CA TYR A 40 5.80 5.74 20.02
C TYR A 40 5.88 6.46 18.67
N SER A 41 5.73 7.79 18.66
CA SER A 41 5.89 8.56 17.42
C SER A 41 7.31 8.49 16.89
N ASN A 42 8.31 8.47 17.77
CA ASN A 42 9.70 8.31 17.36
C ASN A 42 9.97 6.92 16.76
N LEU A 43 9.43 5.86 17.36
CA LEU A 43 9.54 4.51 16.83
C LEU A 43 8.90 4.39 15.45
N ALA A 44 7.67 4.89 15.30
CA ALA A 44 6.96 4.87 14.03
C ALA A 44 7.75 5.58 12.92
N ASN A 45 8.25 6.80 13.20
CA ASN A 45 9.06 7.55 12.25
C ASN A 45 10.36 6.81 11.89
N THR A 46 11.00 6.18 12.88
CA THR A 46 12.24 5.41 12.65
C THR A 46 11.98 4.16 11.81
N LEU A 47 10.88 3.45 12.06
CA LEU A 47 10.47 2.29 11.26
C LEU A 47 10.12 2.67 9.82
N THR A 48 9.37 3.76 9.62
CA THR A 48 9.06 4.28 8.28
C THR A 48 10.33 4.63 7.52
N LEU A 49 11.28 5.28 8.16
CA LEU A 49 12.56 5.63 7.56
C LEU A 49 13.35 4.37 7.17
N LEU A 50 13.46 3.37 8.06
CA LEU A 50 14.12 2.10 7.76
C LEU A 50 13.46 1.36 6.59
N GLN A 51 12.13 1.34 6.56
CA GLN A 51 11.36 0.75 5.48
C GLN A 51 11.65 1.44 4.15
N GLN A 52 11.68 2.78 4.13
CA GLN A 52 12.06 3.54 2.94
C GLN A 52 13.46 3.17 2.47
N PHE A 53 14.45 3.09 3.36
CA PHE A 53 15.81 2.68 3.01
C PHE A 53 15.87 1.27 2.42
N TYR A 54 15.12 0.33 2.98
CA TYR A 54 15.02 -1.02 2.43
C TYR A 54 14.40 -1.01 1.02
N LEU A 55 13.34 -0.22 0.82
CA LEU A 55 12.67 -0.10 -0.47
C LEU A 55 13.50 0.63 -1.53
N LEU A 56 14.48 1.47 -1.14
CA LEU A 56 15.35 2.17 -2.11
C LEU A 56 16.10 1.18 -3.02
N GLN A 57 16.49 0.01 -2.51
CA GLN A 57 17.14 -1.03 -3.33
C GLN A 57 16.25 -1.49 -4.49
N PHE A 58 14.92 -1.51 -4.27
CA PHE A 58 13.94 -1.95 -5.25
C PHE A 58 13.39 -0.80 -6.11
N PHE A 59 13.77 0.45 -5.82
CA PHE A 59 13.24 1.62 -6.53
C PHE A 59 13.60 1.64 -8.02
N SER A 60 14.78 1.14 -8.39
CA SER A 60 15.17 1.02 -9.81
C SER A 60 14.29 0.00 -10.54
N ILE A 61 14.05 -1.14 -9.88
CA ILE A 61 13.23 -2.24 -10.41
C ILE A 61 11.77 -1.81 -10.53
N SER A 62 11.23 -1.11 -9.53
CA SER A 62 9.83 -0.67 -9.54
C SER A 62 9.53 0.31 -10.67
N LYS A 63 10.47 1.19 -11.06
CA LYS A 63 10.30 2.06 -12.24
C LYS A 63 10.22 1.30 -13.57
N SER A 64 10.89 0.15 -13.66
CA SER A 64 10.84 -0.71 -14.84
C SER A 64 9.51 -1.46 -14.92
N ILE A 65 9.04 -1.97 -13.78
CA ILE A 65 7.76 -2.70 -13.66
C ILE A 65 6.58 -1.75 -13.88
N PHE A 66 6.57 -0.63 -13.19
CA PHE A 66 5.53 0.39 -13.28
C PHE A 66 6.00 1.49 -14.22
N LYS A 67 5.80 1.30 -15.53
CA LYS A 67 5.95 2.39 -16.50
C LYS A 67 4.96 3.50 -16.11
N LYS A 68 5.46 4.72 -15.89
CA LYS A 68 4.58 5.89 -15.75
C LYS A 68 3.72 5.96 -17.01
N THR A 69 2.42 5.70 -16.87
CA THR A 69 1.44 6.08 -17.88
C THR A 69 1.56 7.59 -18.03
N SER A 70 1.78 8.08 -19.25
CA SER A 70 1.68 9.51 -19.52
C SER A 70 0.33 9.99 -18.97
N PRO A 71 0.26 11.13 -18.25
CA PRO A 71 -1.02 11.70 -17.88
C PRO A 71 -1.83 11.86 -19.16
N ARG A 72 -2.96 11.14 -19.26
CA ARG A 72 -3.83 11.25 -20.43
C ARG A 72 -4.31 12.70 -20.51
N VAL A 73 -4.19 13.29 -21.70
CA VAL A 73 -4.72 14.63 -21.96
C VAL A 73 -6.22 14.48 -22.13
N TRP A 74 -6.97 14.86 -21.10
CA TRP A 74 -8.42 14.70 -21.06
C TRP A 74 -9.13 15.79 -21.86
N ASN A 75 -10.17 15.40 -22.60
CA ASN A 75 -11.05 16.36 -23.28
C ASN A 75 -12.01 16.99 -22.26
N SER A 76 -12.13 18.32 -22.26
CA SER A 76 -12.97 19.08 -21.32
C SER A 76 -14.47 18.74 -21.36
N LYS A 77 -14.93 18.04 -22.41
CA LYS A 77 -16.34 17.69 -22.61
C LYS A 77 -16.75 16.33 -22.02
N LYS A 78 -15.82 15.58 -21.43
CA LYS A 78 -16.07 14.21 -20.93
C LYS A 78 -15.90 14.16 -19.41
N VAL A 79 -16.75 13.38 -18.75
CA VAL A 79 -16.66 13.07 -17.32
C VAL A 79 -16.17 11.63 -17.19
N PHE A 80 -15.23 11.40 -16.28
CA PHE A 80 -14.62 10.09 -16.07
C PHE A 80 -14.82 9.65 -14.62
N GLY A 81 -15.14 8.37 -14.43
CA GLY A 81 -15.14 7.72 -13.13
C GLY A 81 -14.04 6.66 -13.08
N ASP A 82 -13.13 6.77 -12.11
CA ASP A 82 -12.14 5.72 -11.85
C ASP A 82 -12.81 4.62 -11.01
N ILE A 83 -13.41 3.64 -11.68
CA ILE A 83 -13.88 2.42 -11.03
C ILE A 83 -12.88 1.31 -11.36
N GLU A 84 -12.04 1.00 -10.38
CA GLU A 84 -11.34 -0.29 -10.29
C GLU A 84 -10.60 -0.73 -11.57
N GLY A 85 -9.91 0.21 -12.22
CA GLY A 85 -9.01 -0.06 -13.34
C GLY A 85 -9.64 -0.14 -14.73
N TYR A 86 -10.93 0.21 -14.87
CA TYR A 86 -11.57 0.42 -16.17
C TYR A 86 -11.89 1.90 -16.38
N ASP A 87 -11.35 2.48 -17.46
CA ASP A 87 -11.66 3.84 -17.85
C ASP A 87 -12.99 3.87 -18.61
N GLU A 88 -14.08 4.26 -17.96
CA GLU A 88 -15.35 4.52 -18.64
C GLU A 88 -15.45 6.00 -19.05
N GLU A 89 -15.59 6.25 -20.36
CA GLU A 89 -15.76 7.60 -20.89
C GLU A 89 -17.25 7.96 -20.94
N PHE A 90 -17.71 8.84 -20.04
CA PHE A 90 -19.09 9.34 -20.07
C PHE A 90 -19.17 10.72 -20.73
N TYR A 91 -20.17 10.86 -21.58
CA TYR A 91 -20.59 12.15 -22.09
C TYR A 91 -21.39 12.89 -21.03
N TRP A 92 -21.06 14.18 -20.79
CA TRP A 92 -21.83 15.01 -19.86
C TRP A 92 -23.24 15.23 -20.43
N PHE A 93 -24.28 14.88 -19.67
CA PHE A 93 -25.71 15.04 -20.01
C PHE A 93 -26.17 16.46 -20.45
N SER A 94 -25.41 17.52 -20.16
CA SER A 94 -25.77 18.93 -20.44
C SER A 94 -25.23 19.45 -21.76
N ILE A 95 -24.54 18.62 -22.54
CA ILE A 95 -24.01 19.02 -23.83
C ILE A 95 -25.14 18.92 -24.88
N GLN A 96 -25.42 20.02 -25.57
CA GLN A 96 -26.27 20.00 -26.75
C GLN A 96 -25.53 19.33 -27.92
N TYR A 97 -26.04 18.19 -28.38
CA TYR A 97 -25.53 17.50 -29.56
C TYR A 97 -26.37 17.86 -30.78
N SER A 98 -25.73 18.33 -31.84
CA SER A 98 -26.33 18.35 -33.17
C SER A 98 -26.04 17.00 -33.83
N LEU A 99 -27.09 16.19 -34.01
CA LEU A 99 -27.00 14.99 -34.85
C LEU A 99 -26.72 15.44 -36.29
N SER A 100 -25.48 15.29 -36.76
CA SER A 100 -25.26 15.30 -38.20
C SER A 100 -25.85 14.02 -38.76
N LYS A 101 -26.86 14.13 -39.62
CA LYS A 101 -27.30 13.00 -40.44
C LYS A 101 -26.08 12.55 -41.26
N GLN A 102 -25.57 11.35 -40.99
CA GLN A 102 -24.68 10.67 -41.91
C GLN A 102 -25.52 10.26 -43.13
N GLU A 103 -25.12 10.77 -44.30
CA GLU A 103 -25.57 10.30 -45.61
C GLU A 103 -25.05 8.89 -45.90
#